data_AF-A0A2V8MID7-F1
#
_entry.id   AF-A0A2V8MID7-F1
#
_cell.length_a   1.000
_cell.length_b   1.000
_cell.length_c   1.000
_cell.angle_alpha   90.00
_cell.angle_beta   90.00
_cell.angle_gamma   90.00
#
_symmetry.space_group_name_H-M   'P 1'
#
loop_
_entity.id
_entity.type
_entity.pdbx_description
1 polymer ?
#
loop_
_entity_poly.entity_id
_entity_poly.type
_entity_poly.pdbx_seq_one_letter_code
_entity_poly.pdbx_strand_id
1 'polypeptide(L)'
;RVAGIVARYMNGSSIQIRARAIVLGSGGLSRHSNAQQDRPATRPDHISMAAPHADGSMISLAATQLKARVGGCLRENFYWAPMSEMKGRNGEMVVFPHIVTDRAKPSIIAINDRGERFVNEANSYHRFVQAMMAEQQRGVERFFLIADRRALNSYGLGLVRARPGL
;
A
#
# COMPACT_ATOMS: atom_id res chain seq x y z
N ARG A 1 20.22 25.90 13.78
CA ARG A 1 19.14 26.82 13.34
C ARG A 1 18.89 26.57 11.86
N VAL A 2 17.65 26.31 11.46
CA VAL A 2 17.29 26.16 10.03
C VAL A 2 17.23 27.54 9.39
N ALA A 3 17.84 27.69 8.22
CA ALA A 3 17.86 28.94 7.44
C ALA A 3 17.11 28.83 6.10
N GLY A 4 16.70 27.62 5.71
CA GLY A 4 16.07 27.36 4.44
C GLY A 4 16.34 25.94 3.92
N ILE A 5 15.93 25.69 2.68
CA ILE A 5 16.20 24.46 1.92
C ILE A 5 16.74 24.82 0.54
N VAL A 6 17.57 23.94 -0.01
CA VAL A 6 17.94 23.97 -1.42
C VAL A 6 17.12 22.89 -2.12
N ALA A 7 16.27 23.28 -3.07
CA ALA A 7 15.50 22.36 -3.89
C ALA A 7 16.17 22.24 -5.27
N ARG A 8 16.30 21.02 -5.78
CA ARG A 8 16.84 20.74 -7.11
C ARG A 8 15.71 20.29 -8.02
N TYR A 9 15.61 20.90 -9.20
CA TYR A 9 14.70 20.49 -10.25
C TYR A 9 15.28 19.32 -11.06
N MET A 10 14.40 18.59 -11.75
CA MET A 10 14.80 17.47 -12.62
C MET A 10 15.76 17.88 -13.75
N ASN A 11 15.72 19.15 -14.17
CA ASN A 11 16.64 19.70 -15.18
C ASN A 11 18.03 20.08 -14.60
N GLY A 12 18.31 19.75 -13.33
CA GLY A 12 19.59 20.02 -12.66
C GLY A 12 19.72 21.42 -12.07
N SER A 13 18.83 22.36 -12.40
CA SER A 13 18.81 23.68 -11.76
C SER A 13 18.41 23.59 -10.28
N SER A 14 18.78 24.60 -9.49
CA SER A 14 18.45 24.64 -8.06
C SER A 14 17.95 26.00 -7.63
N ILE A 15 17.08 25.99 -6.62
CA ILE A 15 16.60 27.21 -5.94
C ILE A 15 16.88 27.11 -4.45
N GLN A 16 17.19 28.26 -3.85
CA GLN A 16 17.31 28.38 -2.41
C GLN A 16 16.07 29.08 -1.86
N ILE A 17 15.36 28.40 -0.97
CA ILE A 17 14.18 28.92 -0.30
C ILE A 17 14.58 29.24 1.15
N ARG A 18 14.55 30.52 1.53
CA ARG A 18 14.83 30.94 2.92
C ARG A 18 13.60 30.72 3.79
N ALA A 19 13.77 30.05 4.92
CA ALA A 19 12.70 29.78 5.87
C ALA A 19 13.26 29.65 7.29
N ARG A 20 12.46 30.03 8.30
CA ARG A 20 12.83 29.87 9.72
C ARG A 20 12.46 28.50 10.28
N ALA A 21 11.53 27.80 9.63
CA ALA A 21 11.09 26.45 9.97
C ALA A 21 10.73 25.70 8.67
N ILE A 22 10.89 24.38 8.69
CA ILE A 22 10.60 23.49 7.56
C ILE A 22 9.87 22.27 8.13
N VAL A 23 8.80 21.86 7.46
CA VAL A 23 8.09 20.61 7.74
C VAL A 23 8.37 19.62 6.61
N LEU A 24 8.86 18.44 6.95
CA LEU A 24 9.11 17.36 5.99
C LEU A 24 7.88 16.45 5.90
N GLY A 25 7.08 16.62 4.84
CA GLY A 25 5.88 15.83 4.56
C GLY A 25 5.98 15.01 3.27
N SER A 26 7.17 14.51 2.96
CA SER A 26 7.54 13.95 1.65
C SER A 26 7.27 12.45 1.47
N GLY A 27 6.36 11.89 2.26
CA GLY A 27 6.06 10.46 2.23
C GLY A 27 7.09 9.57 2.93
N GLY A 28 7.01 8.26 2.65
CA GLY A 28 7.78 7.22 3.33
C GLY A 28 8.88 6.60 2.45
N LEU A 29 9.28 5.38 2.80
CA LEU A 29 10.35 4.61 2.14
C LEU A 29 9.88 3.41 1.33
N SER A 30 8.56 3.24 1.13
CA SER A 30 7.98 2.01 0.56
C SER A 30 8.39 1.70 -0.88
N ARG A 31 9.01 2.64 -1.60
CA ARG A 31 9.60 2.43 -2.93
C ARG A 31 11.13 2.59 -2.95
N HIS A 32 11.77 2.69 -1.79
CA HIS A 32 13.22 2.63 -1.69
C HIS A 32 13.73 1.26 -2.16
N SER A 33 14.87 1.22 -2.84
CA SER A 33 15.46 -0.02 -3.37
C SER A 33 15.70 -1.08 -2.29
N ASN A 34 16.01 -0.64 -1.07
CA ASN A 34 16.24 -1.50 0.09
C ASN A 34 15.04 -1.60 1.04
N ALA A 35 13.83 -1.17 0.64
CA ALA A 35 12.63 -1.23 1.50
C ALA A 35 12.33 -2.64 2.03
N GLN A 36 12.83 -3.67 1.33
CA GLN A 36 12.82 -5.07 1.75
C GLN A 36 13.42 -5.32 3.13
N GLN A 37 14.44 -4.55 3.52
CA GLN A 37 15.13 -4.71 4.80
C GLN A 37 14.25 -4.30 5.98
N ASP A 38 13.32 -3.36 5.75
CA ASP A 38 12.46 -2.80 6.78
C ASP A 38 11.05 -3.43 6.81
N ARG A 39 10.69 -4.24 5.80
CA ARG A 39 9.38 -4.91 5.70
C ARG A 39 9.49 -6.41 5.96
N PRO A 40 8.43 -7.04 6.53
CA PRO A 40 8.31 -8.49 6.57
C PRO A 40 8.53 -9.13 5.20
N ALA A 41 8.98 -10.39 5.21
CA ALA A 41 9.10 -11.18 3.99
C ALA A 41 7.75 -11.21 3.25
N THR A 42 7.76 -10.83 1.97
CA THR A 42 6.61 -10.99 1.10
C THR A 42 7.04 -11.73 -0.16
N ARG A 43 6.03 -12.11 -0.96
CA ARG A 43 6.27 -12.61 -2.30
C ARG A 43 7.00 -11.58 -3.19
N PRO A 44 7.76 -12.04 -4.21
CA PRO A 44 8.47 -11.17 -5.14
C PRO A 44 7.57 -10.25 -5.99
N ASP A 45 6.32 -10.65 -6.19
CA ASP A 45 5.28 -9.93 -6.92
C ASP A 45 4.59 -8.84 -6.09
N HIS A 46 5.13 -8.48 -4.91
CA HIS A 46 4.60 -7.39 -4.10
C HIS A 46 4.59 -6.05 -4.85
N ILE A 47 3.43 -5.40 -4.87
CA ILE A 47 3.25 -4.06 -5.43
C ILE A 47 3.07 -3.02 -4.31
N SER A 48 3.78 -1.91 -4.44
CA SER A 48 3.59 -0.73 -3.59
C SER A 48 2.64 0.27 -4.25
N MET A 49 1.63 0.72 -3.51
CA MET A 49 0.76 1.83 -3.91
C MET A 49 1.29 3.21 -3.52
N ALA A 50 2.43 3.26 -2.81
CA ALA A 50 3.00 4.53 -2.44
C ALA A 50 3.31 5.34 -3.70
N ALA A 51 3.26 6.68 -3.58
CA ALA A 51 3.61 7.55 -4.68
C ALA A 51 5.02 7.20 -5.21
N PRO A 52 5.31 7.36 -6.52
CA PRO A 52 6.61 6.99 -7.09
C PRO A 52 7.83 7.55 -6.35
N HIS A 53 7.68 8.72 -5.72
CA HIS A 53 8.70 9.44 -4.95
C HIS A 53 8.74 9.08 -3.44
N ALA A 54 7.99 8.06 -2.99
CA ALA A 54 8.08 7.55 -1.63
C ALA A 54 9.32 6.65 -1.46
N ASP A 55 10.49 7.21 -1.74
CA ASP A 55 11.79 6.55 -1.79
C ASP A 55 12.62 6.74 -0.51
N GLY A 56 12.08 7.40 0.52
CA GLY A 56 12.79 7.63 1.78
C GLY A 56 13.92 8.67 1.71
N SER A 57 14.09 9.38 0.59
CA SER A 57 15.15 10.38 0.39
C SER A 57 15.21 11.43 1.51
N MET A 58 14.06 11.96 1.93
CA MET A 58 14.02 12.95 3.01
C MET A 58 14.20 12.35 4.41
N ILE A 59 13.85 11.08 4.61
CA ILE A 59 14.19 10.36 5.87
C ILE A 59 15.71 10.24 5.96
N SER A 60 16.36 9.84 4.87
CA SER A 60 17.82 9.75 4.77
C SER A 60 18.50 11.11 4.95
N LEU A 61 17.98 12.17 4.30
CA LEU A 61 18.49 13.53 4.48
C LEU A 61 18.38 13.98 5.94
N ALA A 62 17.24 13.75 6.60
CA ALA A 62 17.06 14.12 7.99
C ALA A 62 18.04 13.34 8.91
N ALA A 63 18.20 12.04 8.68
CA ALA A 63 19.11 11.21 9.45
C ALA A 63 20.58 11.64 9.28
N THR A 64 21.01 11.88 8.04
CA THR A 64 22.43 12.13 7.72
C THR A 64 22.84 13.59 7.92
N GLN A 65 22.01 14.55 7.51
CA GLN A 65 22.34 15.98 7.52
C GLN A 65 21.90 16.67 8.81
N LEU A 66 20.78 16.22 9.39
CA LEU A 66 20.20 16.83 10.58
C LEU A 66 20.43 15.99 11.84
N LYS A 67 21.06 14.81 11.72
CA LYS A 67 21.24 13.84 12.81
C LYS A 67 19.91 13.49 13.48
N ALA A 68 18.81 13.53 12.73
CA ALA A 68 17.51 13.15 13.23
C ALA A 68 17.52 11.66 13.58
N ARG A 69 16.90 11.30 14.72
CA ARG A 69 16.68 9.89 15.05
C ARG A 69 15.54 9.37 14.18
N VAL A 70 15.83 8.32 13.42
CA VAL A 70 14.80 7.53 12.74
C VAL A 70 14.25 6.54 13.76
N GLY A 71 12.94 6.51 13.92
CA GLY A 71 12.29 5.50 14.77
C GLY A 71 12.58 4.10 14.22
N GLY A 72 12.92 3.18 15.11
CA GLY A 72 13.13 1.77 14.80
C GLY A 72 12.33 0.88 15.76
N CYS A 73 12.39 -0.43 15.55
CA CYS A 73 11.70 -1.43 16.39
C CYS A 73 10.18 -1.22 16.50
N LEU A 74 9.53 -0.66 15.47
CA LEU A 74 8.08 -0.68 15.42
C LEU A 74 7.62 -2.11 15.21
N ARG A 75 6.48 -2.47 15.82
CA ARG A 75 5.87 -3.78 15.58
C ARG A 75 5.57 -3.99 14.09
N GLU A 76 5.20 -2.91 13.40
CA GLU A 76 4.88 -2.89 11.97
C GLU A 76 5.44 -1.61 11.36
N ASN A 77 6.28 -1.73 10.32
CA ASN A 77 6.89 -0.59 9.62
C ASN A 77 6.11 -0.18 8.35
N PHE A 78 5.09 -0.96 7.97
CA PHE A 78 4.38 -0.82 6.68
C PHE A 78 2.87 -0.92 6.84
N TYR A 79 2.15 -0.19 5.98
CA TYR A 79 0.70 -0.31 5.83
C TYR A 79 0.39 -1.21 4.63
N TRP A 80 -0.48 -2.19 4.82
CA TRP A 80 -0.73 -3.25 3.84
C TRP A 80 -2.17 -3.24 3.35
N ALA A 81 -2.40 -3.22 2.05
CA ALA A 81 -3.74 -3.43 1.51
C ALA A 81 -3.78 -4.73 0.67
N PRO A 82 -4.89 -5.49 0.70
CA PRO A 82 -5.11 -6.50 -0.33
C PRO A 82 -5.28 -5.77 -1.66
N MET A 83 -4.68 -6.31 -2.72
CA MET A 83 -4.69 -5.72 -4.05
C MET A 83 -5.29 -6.70 -5.04
N SER A 84 -6.22 -6.23 -5.87
CA SER A 84 -6.59 -6.90 -7.11
C SER A 84 -5.88 -6.23 -8.27
N GLU A 85 -5.51 -7.03 -9.28
CA GLU A 85 -4.86 -6.54 -10.50
C GLU A 85 -5.67 -6.96 -11.72
N MET A 86 -5.82 -6.06 -12.69
CA MET A 86 -6.44 -6.34 -13.96
C MET A 86 -5.54 -5.83 -15.08
N LYS A 87 -5.17 -6.73 -15.99
CA LYS A 87 -4.52 -6.35 -17.23
C LYS A 87 -5.58 -5.88 -18.23
N GLY A 88 -5.52 -4.60 -18.58
CA GLY A 88 -6.40 -3.98 -19.57
C GLY A 88 -6.12 -4.48 -20.99
N ARG A 89 -7.03 -4.17 -21.93
CA ARG A 89 -6.95 -4.61 -23.33
C ARG A 89 -5.66 -4.15 -24.04
N ASN A 90 -5.14 -2.99 -23.66
CA ASN A 90 -3.92 -2.41 -24.23
C ASN A 90 -2.65 -2.80 -23.45
N GLY A 91 -2.75 -3.76 -22.53
CA GLY A 91 -1.63 -4.24 -21.71
C GLY A 91 -1.33 -3.41 -20.46
N GLU A 92 -2.03 -2.30 -20.24
CA GLU A 92 -1.93 -1.50 -19.01
C GLU A 92 -2.39 -2.31 -17.79
N MET A 93 -1.67 -2.19 -16.68
CA MET A 93 -2.03 -2.82 -15.41
C MET A 93 -2.84 -1.84 -14.56
N VAL A 94 -4.08 -2.21 -14.24
CA VAL A 94 -4.93 -1.50 -13.29
C VAL A 94 -4.89 -2.23 -11.96
N VAL A 95 -4.54 -1.52 -10.89
CA VAL A 95 -4.54 -2.06 -9.54
C VAL A 95 -5.70 -1.48 -8.74
N PHE A 96 -6.35 -2.31 -7.93
CA PHE A 96 -7.40 -1.87 -7.02
C PHE A 96 -7.07 -2.22 -5.58
N PRO A 97 -6.91 -1.22 -4.69
CA PRO A 97 -6.75 -1.47 -3.27
C PRO A 97 -8.06 -1.68 -2.52
N HIS A 98 -8.15 -2.82 -1.84
CA HIS A 98 -9.25 -3.14 -0.94
C HIS A 98 -9.08 -2.47 0.44
N ILE A 99 -8.94 -1.14 0.44
CA ILE A 99 -8.77 -0.30 1.64
C ILE A 99 -10.13 0.11 2.22
N VAL A 100 -11.06 0.55 1.36
CA VAL A 100 -12.32 1.19 1.77
C VAL A 100 -13.48 0.20 1.67
N THR A 101 -13.73 -0.53 2.77
CA THR A 101 -14.91 -1.36 3.11
C THR A 101 -15.59 -2.21 2.03
N ASP A 102 -15.06 -2.34 0.83
CA ASP A 102 -15.69 -3.06 -0.27
C ASP A 102 -15.76 -4.56 0.06
N ARG A 103 -14.67 -5.15 0.56
CA ARG A 103 -14.65 -6.51 1.11
C ARG A 103 -15.50 -6.70 2.38
N ALA A 104 -15.79 -5.62 3.10
CA ALA A 104 -16.51 -5.67 4.38
C ALA A 104 -18.04 -5.59 4.19
N LYS A 105 -18.53 -5.58 2.95
CA LYS A 105 -19.96 -5.52 2.66
C LYS A 105 -20.63 -6.88 2.89
N PRO A 106 -21.94 -6.89 3.19
CA PRO A 106 -22.70 -8.13 3.32
C PRO A 106 -22.57 -9.03 2.08
N SER A 107 -22.59 -10.34 2.31
CA SER A 107 -22.51 -11.38 1.26
C SER A 107 -21.21 -11.38 0.45
N ILE A 108 -20.12 -10.88 1.03
CA ILE A 108 -18.76 -10.99 0.49
C ILE A 108 -17.92 -11.80 1.47
N ILE A 109 -17.26 -12.84 0.97
CA ILE A 109 -16.37 -13.69 1.78
C ILE A 109 -14.99 -13.80 1.14
N ALA A 110 -13.98 -13.97 1.97
CA ALA A 110 -12.61 -14.20 1.53
C ALA A 110 -12.24 -15.68 1.70
N ILE A 111 -11.74 -16.30 0.64
CA ILE A 111 -11.24 -17.69 0.66
C ILE A 111 -9.81 -17.77 0.13
N ASN A 112 -9.07 -18.78 0.58
CA ASN A 112 -7.78 -19.17 -0.02
C ASN A 112 -8.00 -20.10 -1.24
N ASP A 113 -6.91 -20.52 -1.88
CA ASP A 113 -6.93 -21.46 -3.02
C ASP A 113 -7.31 -22.90 -2.67
N ARG A 114 -7.53 -23.19 -1.38
CA ARG A 114 -8.07 -24.46 -0.89
C ARG A 114 -9.58 -24.40 -0.65
N GLY A 115 -10.21 -23.24 -0.87
CA GLY A 115 -11.63 -23.02 -0.63
C GLY A 115 -11.98 -22.74 0.84
N GLU A 116 -11.00 -22.44 1.68
CA GLU A 116 -11.18 -22.22 3.11
C GLU A 116 -11.27 -20.72 3.43
N ARG A 117 -12.15 -20.35 4.36
CA ARG A 117 -12.17 -18.99 4.91
C ARG A 117 -11.01 -18.81 5.88
N PHE A 118 -10.30 -17.69 5.77
CA PHE A 118 -9.07 -17.46 6.54
C PHE A 118 -9.06 -16.16 7.35
N VAL A 119 -10.08 -15.31 7.22
CA VAL A 119 -10.09 -13.97 7.81
C VAL A 119 -11.50 -13.46 8.08
N ASN A 120 -11.63 -12.54 9.04
CA ASN A 120 -12.81 -11.70 9.18
C ASN A 120 -12.73 -10.54 8.16
N GLU A 121 -13.61 -10.54 7.17
CA GLU A 121 -13.64 -9.60 6.05
C GLU A 121 -14.01 -8.16 6.47
N ALA A 122 -14.41 -7.93 7.72
CA ALA A 122 -14.65 -6.61 8.29
C ALA A 122 -13.44 -6.02 9.04
N ASN A 123 -12.35 -6.77 9.23
CA ASN A 123 -11.13 -6.27 9.88
C ASN A 123 -10.47 -5.12 9.11
N SER A 124 -9.45 -4.48 9.67
CA SER A 124 -8.68 -3.48 8.93
C SER A 124 -7.92 -4.11 7.74
N TYR A 125 -7.64 -3.32 6.71
CA TYR A 125 -6.88 -3.76 5.53
C TYR A 125 -5.54 -4.39 5.92
N HIS A 126 -4.90 -3.84 6.95
CA HIS A 126 -3.61 -4.29 7.45
C HIS A 126 -3.73 -5.68 8.09
N ARG A 127 -4.73 -5.89 8.95
CA ARG A 127 -5.00 -7.22 9.54
C ARG A 127 -5.39 -8.25 8.50
N PHE A 128 -6.09 -7.83 7.44
CA PHE A 128 -6.45 -8.72 6.34
C PHE A 128 -5.21 -9.27 5.64
N VAL A 129 -4.25 -8.41 5.29
CA VAL A 129 -3.01 -8.85 4.65
C VAL A 129 -2.14 -9.66 5.61
N GLN A 130 -2.12 -9.36 6.91
CA GLN A 130 -1.42 -10.21 7.87
C GLN A 130 -1.97 -11.64 7.89
N ALA A 131 -3.29 -11.82 7.76
CA ALA A 131 -3.89 -13.14 7.61
C ALA A 131 -3.47 -13.81 6.29
N MET A 132 -3.39 -13.06 5.17
CA MET A 132 -2.87 -13.57 3.90
C MET A 132 -1.41 -14.02 4.02
N MET A 133 -0.55 -13.23 4.67
CA MET A 133 0.86 -13.58 4.90
C MET A 133 1.02 -14.84 5.75
N ALA A 134 0.17 -15.02 6.76
CA ALA A 134 0.15 -16.25 7.56
C ALA A 134 -0.26 -17.48 6.73
N GLU A 135 -1.27 -17.36 5.87
CA GLU A 135 -1.67 -18.42 4.94
C GLU A 135 -0.57 -18.73 3.90
N GLN A 136 0.14 -17.71 3.42
CA GLN A 136 1.28 -17.88 2.51
C GLN A 136 2.41 -18.71 3.13
N GLN A 137 2.68 -18.55 4.43
CA GLN A 137 3.64 -19.41 5.15
C GLN A 137 3.19 -20.88 5.21
N ARG A 138 1.90 -21.15 5.00
CA ARG A 138 1.31 -22.50 4.93
C ARG A 138 1.21 -23.02 3.49
N GLY A 139 1.78 -22.32 2.52
CA GLY A 139 1.80 -22.71 1.10
C GLY A 139 0.54 -22.34 0.31
N VAL A 140 -0.28 -21.40 0.79
CA VAL A 140 -1.36 -20.79 -0.01
C VAL A 140 -0.75 -19.75 -0.95
N GLU A 141 -1.13 -19.79 -2.23
CA GLU A 141 -0.62 -18.87 -3.23
C GLU A 141 -1.65 -17.83 -3.68
N ARG A 142 -2.94 -18.17 -3.65
CA ARG A 142 -4.01 -17.30 -4.18
C ARG A 142 -5.12 -17.08 -3.16
N PHE A 143 -5.73 -15.91 -3.26
CA PHE A 143 -6.83 -15.47 -2.41
C PHE A 143 -7.95 -14.92 -3.29
N PHE A 144 -9.19 -15.17 -2.90
CA PHE A 144 -10.36 -14.78 -3.67
C PHE A 144 -11.35 -14.06 -2.77
N LEU A 145 -11.93 -12.97 -3.28
CA LEU A 145 -13.14 -12.38 -2.72
C LEU A 145 -14.31 -12.93 -3.54
N ILE A 146 -15.23 -13.62 -2.86
CA ILE A 146 -16.41 -14.23 -3.46
C ILE A 146 -17.62 -13.40 -3.07
N ALA A 147 -18.44 -13.07 -4.06
CA ALA A 147 -19.67 -12.31 -3.87
C ALA A 147 -20.77 -12.89 -4.76
N ASP A 148 -22.01 -12.86 -4.26
CA ASP A 148 -23.15 -13.21 -5.09
C ASP A 148 -23.59 -12.03 -5.98
N ARG A 149 -24.54 -12.29 -6.88
CA ARG A 149 -25.09 -11.28 -7.79
C ARG A 149 -25.76 -10.11 -7.05
N ARG A 150 -26.36 -10.34 -5.88
CA ARG A 150 -27.03 -9.29 -5.11
C ARG A 150 -26.01 -8.34 -4.49
N ALA A 151 -24.95 -8.86 -3.90
CA ALA A 151 -23.84 -8.10 -3.35
C ALA A 151 -23.14 -7.27 -4.43
N LEU A 152 -22.78 -7.88 -5.56
CA LEU A 152 -22.14 -7.19 -6.67
C LEU A 152 -23.00 -6.05 -7.22
N ASN A 153 -24.31 -6.27 -7.38
CA ASN A 153 -25.22 -5.21 -7.85
C ASN A 153 -25.35 -4.06 -6.86
N SER A 154 -25.33 -4.35 -5.55
CA SER A 154 -25.57 -3.36 -4.50
C SER A 154 -24.32 -2.55 -4.16
N TYR A 155 -23.14 -3.17 -4.19
CA TYR A 155 -21.92 -2.60 -3.65
C TYR A 155 -20.76 -2.55 -4.63
N GLY A 156 -20.79 -3.35 -5.69
CA GLY A 156 -19.60 -3.67 -6.47
C GLY A 156 -18.59 -4.49 -5.66
N LEU A 157 -17.46 -4.80 -6.27
CA LEU A 157 -16.32 -5.46 -5.63
C LEU A 157 -15.05 -5.20 -6.46
N GLY A 158 -14.08 -4.53 -5.87
CA GLY A 158 -12.86 -4.15 -6.59
C GLY A 158 -13.17 -3.27 -7.82
N LEU A 159 -12.66 -3.71 -8.98
CA LEU A 159 -12.89 -3.04 -10.27
C LEU A 159 -14.29 -3.28 -10.84
N VAL A 160 -15.06 -4.22 -10.29
CA VAL A 160 -16.45 -4.45 -10.68
C VAL A 160 -17.31 -3.39 -10.01
N ARG A 161 -17.82 -2.45 -10.81
CA ARG A 161 -18.74 -1.41 -10.31
C ARG A 161 -20.10 -2.01 -9.98
N ALA A 162 -20.74 -1.45 -8.94
CA ALA A 162 -22.16 -1.65 -8.72
C ALA A 162 -22.95 -1.27 -9.98
N ARG A 163 -24.16 -1.81 -10.14
CA ARG A 163 -25.04 -1.34 -11.22
C ARG A 163 -25.24 0.17 -11.07
N PRO A 164 -25.29 0.94 -12.17
CA PRO A 164 -25.74 2.32 -12.10
C PRO A 164 -27.07 2.32 -11.34
N GLY A 165 -27.18 3.21 -10.34
CA GLY A 165 -28.50 3.48 -9.78
C GLY A 165 -29.45 3.83 -10.93
N LEU A 166 -30.68 3.33 -10.85
CA LEU A 166 -31.77 3.87 -11.67
C LEU A 166 -31.89 5.38 -11.42
#